data_AF-A0A660W8R5-F1
#
_entry.id   AF-A0A660W8R5-F1
#
_cell.length_a   1.000
_cell.length_b   1.000
_cell.length_c   1.000
_cell.angle_alpha   90.00
_cell.angle_beta   90.00
_cell.angle_gamma   90.00
#
_symmetry.space_group_name_H-M   'P 1'
#
loop_
_entity.id
_entity.type
_entity.pdbx_description
1 polymer ?
#
loop_
_entity_poly.entity_id
_entity_poly.type
_entity_poly.pdbx_seq_one_letter_code
_entity_poly.pdbx_strand_id
1 'polypeptide(L)'
;MAGREFDGMACFWRQSVAVSLALMLTWLACGTASALAFDNPKARPPRAKPHRRSGGESVPPLPLPATPLRRSERKRQPAPPALIGMITFTGQPQYKIVQGQRRRVAGQKFPTTQVDIASLMRYANSKLKIRYRYMQTSLAKFSWDPTELPLLYITGWTPMPRLDKAVIARLRRYLYDGGTLVLHAQCGRGEFHLSARRELAKIFPKRKLAMVDTDSPLFKAYFNIPQMRLRLGNEPVKTVPPLLEAVYLGCRPAILLSAVDLNCSWDIENKPIGGGLLYHREDGLKLGVNIITTTLANFQYARAWGTQKQYPKPGPDSAGQELVVAQVAHAGDWDPTPHGLANLMKYIRQATTLKVQFQPQSVGLTDVEVFRHPVLYMTGLGDFKLARDEVLRLREYLSAGGVLIAEAAAGRKAFDVAFRREIKRVLPAGELKLLPPGSPVYQRPFQITTVNYTAMVKAANPALNAPMLEGITVAGQLGVIYSSMGLASGWEQLGLAYNRGYADTDALRLGVNIITYAMTH
;
A
#
# COMPACT_ATOMS: atom_id res chain seq x y z
N MET A 1 11.16 29.88 17.70
CA MET A 1 9.73 29.52 17.75
C MET A 1 9.43 28.05 17.37
N ALA A 2 10.44 27.18 17.15
CA ALA A 2 10.23 25.78 16.73
C ALA A 2 10.04 24.75 17.88
N GLY A 3 10.17 25.16 19.15
CA GLY A 3 10.11 24.23 20.30
C GLY A 3 8.71 23.92 20.83
N ARG A 4 7.67 24.70 20.49
CA ARG A 4 6.31 24.52 21.03
C ARG A 4 5.37 23.69 20.13
N GLU A 5 5.74 23.42 18.88
CA GLU A 5 4.95 22.54 17.99
C GLU A 5 5.22 21.05 18.20
N PHE A 6 6.40 20.68 18.73
CA PHE A 6 6.77 19.27 18.95
C PHE A 6 6.04 18.61 20.13
N ASP A 7 5.75 19.36 21.21
CA ASP A 7 5.01 18.83 22.36
C ASP A 7 3.52 18.59 22.05
N GLY A 8 2.94 19.40 21.15
CA GLY A 8 1.57 19.19 20.65
C GLY A 8 1.42 17.90 19.86
N MET A 9 2.43 17.50 19.08
CA MET A 9 2.42 16.29 18.25
C MET A 9 2.57 15.00 19.08
N ALA A 10 3.38 15.01 20.15
CA ALA A 10 3.52 13.87 21.04
C ALA A 10 2.23 13.57 21.83
N CYS A 11 1.48 14.61 22.19
CA CYS A 11 0.16 14.49 22.82
C CYS A 11 -0.90 13.94 21.83
N PHE A 12 -0.85 14.38 20.57
CA PHE A 12 -1.74 13.90 19.50
C PHE A 12 -1.54 12.41 19.17
N TRP A 13 -0.30 11.91 19.23
CA TRP A 13 0.01 10.49 19.04
C TRP A 13 -0.46 9.62 20.21
N ARG A 14 -0.33 10.09 21.45
CA ARG A 14 -0.89 9.38 22.62
C ARG A 14 -2.41 9.32 22.59
N GLN A 15 -3.09 10.38 22.16
CA GLN A 15 -4.54 10.38 21.96
C GLN A 15 -4.97 9.46 20.81
N SER A 16 -4.23 9.42 19.70
CA SER A 16 -4.53 8.53 18.56
C SER A 16 -4.39 7.06 18.92
N VAL A 17 -3.32 6.68 19.64
CA VAL A 17 -3.11 5.32 20.14
C VAL A 17 -4.17 4.93 21.17
N ALA A 18 -4.56 5.84 22.07
CA ALA A 18 -5.62 5.60 23.06
C ALA A 18 -7.01 5.43 22.42
N VAL A 19 -7.35 6.21 21.38
CA VAL A 19 -8.60 6.08 20.63
C VAL A 19 -8.61 4.80 19.79
N SER A 20 -7.48 4.42 19.17
CA SER A 20 -7.34 3.15 18.47
C SER A 20 -7.41 1.94 19.41
N LEU A 21 -6.84 2.02 20.62
CA LEU A 21 -6.95 0.99 21.66
C LEU A 21 -8.37 0.91 22.23
N ALA A 22 -9.04 2.03 22.46
CA ALA A 22 -10.43 2.05 22.94
C ALA A 22 -11.43 1.51 21.90
N LEU A 23 -11.20 1.80 20.61
CA LEU A 23 -11.92 1.17 19.50
C LEU A 23 -11.57 -0.33 19.40
N MET A 24 -10.30 -0.74 19.54
CA MET A 24 -9.93 -2.17 19.57
C MET A 24 -10.48 -2.93 20.79
N LEU A 25 -10.63 -2.28 21.95
CA LEU A 25 -11.19 -2.86 23.18
C LEU A 25 -12.71 -3.02 23.10
N THR A 26 -13.41 -2.06 22.49
CA THR A 26 -14.85 -2.21 22.17
C THR A 26 -15.09 -3.30 21.11
N TRP A 27 -14.13 -3.53 20.21
CA TRP A 27 -14.15 -4.65 19.26
C TRP A 27 -14.02 -6.04 19.92
N LEU A 28 -13.22 -6.17 20.99
CA LEU A 28 -13.08 -7.41 21.76
C LEU A 28 -14.32 -7.71 22.61
N ALA A 29 -14.99 -6.68 23.13
CA ALA A 29 -16.19 -6.84 23.96
C ALA A 29 -17.46 -7.25 23.18
N CYS A 30 -17.51 -7.03 21.87
CA CYS A 30 -18.65 -7.44 21.02
C CYS A 30 -18.59 -8.93 20.56
N GLY A 31 -17.65 -9.72 21.09
CA GLY A 31 -17.37 -11.09 20.65
C GLY A 31 -18.40 -12.17 21.00
N THR A 32 -19.55 -11.84 21.60
CA THR A 32 -20.54 -12.84 22.06
C THR A 32 -21.96 -12.63 21.53
N ALA A 33 -22.20 -11.67 20.63
CA ALA A 33 -23.50 -11.57 19.96
C ALA A 33 -23.59 -12.64 18.86
N SER A 34 -24.32 -13.74 19.14
CA SER A 34 -24.68 -14.74 18.14
C SER A 34 -25.21 -14.07 16.87
N ALA A 35 -24.97 -14.70 15.71
CA ALA A 35 -25.47 -14.29 14.40
C ALA A 35 -27.01 -14.24 14.37
N LEU A 36 -27.59 -13.23 15.00
CA LEU A 36 -29.02 -12.96 14.99
C LEU A 36 -29.43 -12.54 13.58
N ALA A 37 -30.60 -12.99 13.18
CA ALA A 37 -31.23 -12.59 11.93
C ALA A 37 -31.41 -11.07 11.93
N PHE A 38 -30.67 -10.39 11.07
CA PHE A 38 -30.77 -8.95 10.84
C PHE A 38 -31.47 -8.72 9.51
N ASP A 39 -32.58 -7.99 9.53
CA ASP A 39 -33.27 -7.59 8.32
C ASP A 39 -32.58 -6.36 7.71
N ASN A 40 -32.11 -6.47 6.47
CA ASN A 40 -31.30 -5.43 5.83
C ASN A 40 -32.22 -4.34 5.27
N PRO A 41 -32.23 -3.12 5.86
CA PRO A 41 -33.14 -2.05 5.43
C PRO A 41 -32.83 -1.50 4.03
N LYS A 42 -31.78 -1.99 3.37
CA LYS A 42 -31.32 -1.56 2.04
C LYS A 42 -31.79 -2.43 0.88
N ALA A 43 -32.50 -3.54 1.11
CA ALA A 43 -32.86 -4.51 0.08
C ALA A 43 -33.78 -3.91 -1.01
N ARG A 44 -33.21 -3.18 -1.96
CA ARG A 44 -33.87 -2.70 -3.17
C ARG A 44 -33.51 -3.62 -4.34
N PRO A 45 -34.48 -4.01 -5.19
CA PRO A 45 -34.18 -4.78 -6.39
C PRO A 45 -33.27 -3.98 -7.34
N PRO A 46 -32.34 -4.64 -8.06
CA PRO A 46 -31.44 -3.96 -8.98
C PRO A 46 -32.21 -3.26 -10.11
N ARG A 47 -31.74 -2.08 -10.55
CA ARG A 47 -32.35 -1.37 -11.69
C ARG A 47 -32.27 -2.24 -12.95
N ALA A 48 -33.37 -2.31 -13.68
CA ALA A 48 -33.42 -2.99 -14.97
C ALA A 48 -32.41 -2.38 -15.96
N LYS A 49 -31.84 -3.22 -16.84
CA LYS A 49 -30.87 -2.75 -17.84
C LYS A 49 -31.59 -1.78 -18.81
N PRO A 50 -30.99 -0.62 -19.14
CA PRO A 50 -31.58 0.30 -20.09
C PRO A 50 -31.72 -0.40 -21.46
N HIS A 51 -32.95 -0.37 -22.00
CA HIS A 51 -33.27 -0.92 -23.31
C HIS A 51 -33.33 0.23 -24.33
N ARG A 52 -32.49 0.20 -25.35
CA ARG A 52 -32.65 1.03 -26.56
C ARG A 52 -32.95 0.12 -27.75
N ARG A 53 -33.96 0.50 -28.53
CA ARG A 53 -34.34 -0.14 -29.79
C ARG A 53 -34.00 0.84 -30.91
N SER A 54 -33.18 0.46 -31.87
CA SER A 54 -33.08 1.20 -33.14
C SER A 54 -34.07 0.58 -34.12
N GLY A 55 -34.83 1.41 -34.84
CA GLY A 55 -35.59 0.95 -36.00
C GLY A 55 -34.63 0.75 -37.16
N GLY A 56 -34.63 -0.45 -37.74
CA GLY A 56 -34.04 -0.73 -39.04
C GLY A 56 -35.15 -1.18 -39.98
N GLU A 57 -35.07 -0.78 -41.24
CA GLU A 57 -35.94 -1.29 -42.30
C GLU A 57 -35.21 -2.43 -42.99
N SER A 58 -35.87 -3.58 -43.13
CA SER A 58 -35.39 -4.68 -43.96
C SER A 58 -36.34 -4.85 -45.14
N VAL A 59 -35.78 -4.96 -46.33
CA VAL A 59 -36.54 -5.31 -47.55
C VAL A 59 -36.65 -6.83 -47.65
N PRO A 60 -37.87 -7.38 -47.83
CA PRO A 60 -38.02 -8.80 -48.13
C PRO A 60 -37.37 -9.13 -49.48
N PRO A 61 -36.76 -10.32 -49.65
CA PRO A 61 -36.26 -10.75 -50.96
C PRO A 61 -37.46 -10.91 -51.91
N LEU A 62 -37.46 -10.12 -52.99
CA LEU A 62 -38.56 -9.92 -53.94
C LEU A 62 -38.74 -11.10 -54.93
N PRO A 63 -39.92 -11.24 -55.59
CA PRO A 63 -40.75 -10.13 -56.09
C PRO A 63 -42.25 -10.17 -55.74
N LEU A 64 -42.67 -9.30 -54.80
CA LEU A 64 -44.02 -8.74 -54.62
C LEU A 64 -43.91 -7.36 -53.95
N PRO A 65 -44.76 -6.35 -54.23
CA PRO A 65 -44.53 -4.94 -53.91
C PRO A 65 -43.95 -4.70 -52.50
N ALA A 66 -42.71 -4.21 -52.45
CA ALA A 66 -41.89 -4.12 -51.25
C ALA A 66 -42.49 -3.15 -50.23
N THR A 67 -43.23 -3.67 -49.25
CA THR A 67 -43.60 -2.92 -48.06
C THR A 67 -42.46 -3.08 -47.03
N PRO A 68 -41.80 -2.00 -46.57
CA PRO A 68 -40.69 -2.11 -45.62
C PRO A 68 -41.12 -2.79 -44.32
N LEU A 69 -40.45 -3.87 -43.93
CA LEU A 69 -40.69 -4.51 -42.63
C LEU A 69 -39.86 -3.81 -41.56
N ARG A 70 -40.52 -3.24 -40.56
CA ARG A 70 -39.87 -2.58 -39.43
C ARG A 70 -39.26 -3.63 -38.50
N ARG A 71 -37.94 -3.83 -38.57
CA ARG A 71 -37.21 -4.68 -37.64
C ARG A 71 -36.63 -3.82 -36.51
N SER A 72 -37.03 -4.10 -35.27
CA SER A 72 -36.38 -3.47 -34.11
C SER A 72 -35.19 -4.32 -33.66
N GLU A 73 -33.98 -3.82 -33.85
CA GLU A 73 -32.78 -4.48 -33.35
C GLU A 73 -32.33 -3.88 -32.01
N ARG A 74 -31.95 -4.75 -31.07
CA ARG A 74 -31.43 -4.33 -29.76
C ARG A 74 -29.96 -3.96 -29.92
N LYS A 75 -29.67 -2.69 -30.18
CA LYS A 75 -28.29 -2.18 -30.20
C LYS A 75 -27.74 -2.12 -28.77
N ARG A 76 -26.86 -3.06 -28.41
CA ARG A 76 -26.09 -3.01 -27.17
C ARG A 76 -24.80 -2.24 -27.46
N GLN A 77 -24.64 -1.04 -26.91
CA GLN A 77 -23.33 -0.39 -26.95
C GLN A 77 -22.29 -1.28 -26.24
N PRO A 78 -21.03 -1.31 -26.71
CA PRO A 78 -19.97 -1.99 -25.98
C PRO A 78 -19.91 -1.43 -24.56
N ALA A 79 -19.98 -2.33 -23.58
CA ALA A 79 -19.89 -1.94 -22.19
C ALA A 79 -18.50 -1.32 -21.95
N PRO A 80 -18.40 -0.28 -21.09
CA PRO A 80 -17.10 0.22 -20.68
C PRO A 80 -16.19 -0.90 -20.16
N PRO A 81 -14.86 -0.76 -20.25
CA PRO A 81 -13.94 -1.72 -19.64
C PRO A 81 -14.22 -1.86 -18.14
N ALA A 82 -14.06 -3.07 -17.64
CA ALA A 82 -14.20 -3.33 -16.21
C ALA A 82 -12.91 -2.92 -15.49
N LEU A 83 -13.05 -2.21 -14.37
CA LEU A 83 -11.93 -1.81 -13.51
C LEU A 83 -11.91 -2.63 -12.23
N ILE A 84 -13.09 -2.91 -11.70
CA ILE A 84 -13.28 -3.55 -10.39
C ILE A 84 -13.99 -4.88 -10.57
N GLY A 85 -13.34 -5.97 -10.20
CA GLY A 85 -13.99 -7.26 -9.97
C GLY A 85 -14.54 -7.30 -8.55
N MET A 86 -15.86 -7.49 -8.40
CA MET A 86 -16.52 -7.52 -7.10
C MET A 86 -16.93 -8.94 -6.73
N ILE A 87 -16.51 -9.39 -5.55
CA ILE A 87 -16.96 -10.61 -4.91
C ILE A 87 -17.70 -10.23 -3.62
N THR A 88 -18.91 -10.75 -3.46
CA THR A 88 -19.67 -10.62 -2.22
C THR A 88 -19.81 -11.99 -1.60
N PHE A 89 -19.19 -12.20 -0.43
CA PHE A 89 -19.44 -13.37 0.39
C PHE A 89 -20.74 -13.17 1.15
N THR A 90 -21.84 -13.38 0.43
CA THR A 90 -23.19 -13.50 1.00
C THR A 90 -23.75 -14.85 0.56
N GLY A 91 -24.35 -15.57 1.51
CA GLY A 91 -25.12 -16.75 1.17
C GLY A 91 -24.32 -17.93 0.60
N GLN A 92 -23.20 -18.31 1.25
CA GLN A 92 -22.75 -19.71 1.14
C GLN A 92 -23.97 -20.61 1.38
N PRO A 93 -24.25 -21.60 0.52
CA PRO A 93 -25.41 -22.46 0.70
C PRO A 93 -25.29 -23.14 2.06
N GLN A 94 -26.20 -22.80 2.97
CA GLN A 94 -26.25 -23.44 4.28
C GLN A 94 -26.94 -24.79 4.10
N TYR A 95 -26.33 -25.84 4.60
CA TYR A 95 -27.03 -27.11 4.72
C TYR A 95 -27.86 -27.05 5.99
N LYS A 96 -29.19 -26.99 5.85
CA LYS A 96 -30.10 -27.16 6.99
C LYS A 96 -30.65 -28.58 6.95
N ILE A 97 -30.70 -29.22 8.11
CA ILE A 97 -31.43 -30.47 8.27
C ILE A 97 -32.91 -30.09 8.32
N VAL A 98 -33.65 -30.44 7.27
CA VAL A 98 -35.10 -30.27 7.21
C VAL A 98 -35.68 -31.67 7.14
N GLN A 99 -36.46 -32.06 8.15
CA GLN A 99 -37.06 -33.40 8.26
C GLN A 99 -36.01 -34.53 8.18
N GLY A 100 -34.91 -34.42 8.93
CA GLY A 100 -33.86 -35.45 8.97
C GLY A 100 -32.96 -35.53 7.73
N GLN A 101 -33.22 -34.77 6.67
CA GLN A 101 -32.40 -34.75 5.46
C GLN A 101 -31.61 -33.44 5.31
N ARG A 102 -30.33 -33.56 4.95
CA ARG A 102 -29.43 -32.44 4.72
C ARG A 102 -29.77 -31.74 3.40
N ARG A 103 -30.55 -30.66 3.46
CA ARG A 103 -30.95 -29.88 2.27
C ARG A 103 -30.09 -28.64 2.09
N ARG A 104 -29.66 -28.40 0.85
CA ARG A 104 -28.91 -27.21 0.44
C ARG A 104 -29.87 -26.02 0.37
N VAL A 105 -29.84 -25.14 1.35
CA VAL A 105 -30.60 -23.88 1.32
C VAL A 105 -29.78 -22.85 0.57
N ALA A 106 -30.37 -22.22 -0.45
CA ALA A 106 -29.75 -21.10 -1.14
C ALA A 106 -29.49 -19.98 -0.11
N GLY A 107 -28.23 -19.61 0.08
CA GLY A 107 -27.92 -18.58 1.04
C GLY A 107 -28.49 -17.22 0.59
N GLN A 108 -28.86 -16.37 1.54
CA GLN A 108 -29.42 -15.05 1.27
C GLN A 108 -28.49 -14.25 0.34
N LYS A 109 -28.98 -13.93 -0.85
CA LYS A 109 -28.34 -12.98 -1.77
C LYS A 109 -28.74 -11.58 -1.34
N PHE A 110 -27.78 -10.75 -0.96
CA PHE A 110 -28.04 -9.34 -0.65
C PHE A 110 -27.65 -8.47 -1.85
N PRO A 111 -28.61 -7.99 -2.66
CA PRO A 111 -28.33 -7.17 -3.85
C PRO A 111 -27.79 -5.76 -3.52
N THR A 112 -27.72 -5.39 -2.24
CA THR A 112 -27.47 -4.01 -1.77
C THR A 112 -26.03 -3.55 -2.01
N THR A 113 -25.06 -4.46 -1.87
CA THR A 113 -23.64 -4.16 -2.10
C THR A 113 -23.35 -3.76 -3.55
N GLN A 114 -24.18 -4.22 -4.50
CA GLN A 114 -24.08 -3.88 -5.92
C GLN A 114 -24.46 -2.42 -6.19
N VAL A 115 -25.40 -1.89 -5.40
CA VAL A 115 -25.84 -0.49 -5.49
C VAL A 115 -24.73 0.43 -4.98
N ASP A 116 -24.08 0.04 -3.89
CA ASP A 116 -23.02 0.83 -3.25
C ASP A 116 -21.82 1.01 -4.19
N ILE A 117 -21.28 -0.07 -4.78
CA ILE A 117 -20.16 0.02 -5.72
C ILE A 117 -20.54 0.78 -7.00
N ALA A 118 -21.80 0.68 -7.44
CA ALA A 118 -22.31 1.46 -8.57
C ALA A 118 -22.36 2.96 -8.25
N SER A 119 -22.65 3.34 -7.00
CA SER A 119 -22.56 4.71 -6.53
C SER A 119 -21.12 5.23 -6.58
N LEU A 120 -20.16 4.46 -6.03
CA LEU A 120 -18.74 4.78 -6.11
C LEU A 120 -18.28 4.96 -7.56
N MET A 121 -18.60 4.01 -8.45
CA MET A 121 -18.16 4.08 -9.84
C MET A 121 -18.73 5.29 -10.58
N ARG A 122 -20.00 5.66 -10.34
CA ARG A 122 -20.59 6.89 -10.91
C ARG A 122 -19.86 8.12 -10.41
N TYR A 123 -19.58 8.19 -9.11
CA TYR A 123 -18.87 9.31 -8.49
C TYR A 123 -17.42 9.41 -9.01
N ALA A 124 -16.68 8.30 -9.02
CA ALA A 124 -15.31 8.22 -9.52
C ALA A 124 -15.21 8.58 -11.01
N ASN A 125 -16.07 8.03 -11.88
CA ASN A 125 -16.10 8.38 -13.30
C ASN A 125 -16.36 9.89 -13.50
N SER A 126 -17.25 10.49 -12.71
CA SER A 126 -17.57 11.92 -12.79
C SER A 126 -16.41 12.82 -12.36
N LYS A 127 -15.72 12.45 -11.26
CA LYS A 127 -14.61 13.23 -10.68
C LYS A 127 -13.32 13.06 -11.48
N LEU A 128 -12.96 11.83 -11.82
CA LEU A 128 -11.73 11.51 -12.54
C LEU A 128 -11.86 11.69 -14.06
N LYS A 129 -13.07 11.97 -14.58
CA LYS A 129 -13.36 12.07 -16.02
C LYS A 129 -12.98 10.80 -16.81
N ILE A 130 -13.16 9.64 -16.18
CA ILE A 130 -12.90 8.32 -16.78
C ILE A 130 -14.21 7.57 -17.05
N ARG A 131 -14.15 6.49 -17.83
CA ARG A 131 -15.31 5.66 -18.17
C ARG A 131 -15.03 4.19 -17.92
N TYR A 132 -15.20 3.76 -16.67
CA TYR A 132 -15.07 2.36 -16.27
C TYR A 132 -16.34 1.81 -15.61
N ARG A 133 -16.47 0.49 -15.58
CA ARG A 133 -17.51 -0.22 -14.82
C ARG A 133 -16.91 -1.16 -13.77
N TYR A 134 -17.75 -1.63 -12.86
CA TYR A 134 -17.46 -2.81 -12.06
C TYR A 134 -18.06 -4.07 -12.73
N MET A 135 -17.62 -5.24 -12.30
CA MET A 135 -18.13 -6.53 -12.72
C MET A 135 -18.27 -7.46 -11.52
N GLN A 136 -19.44 -8.07 -11.34
CA GLN A 136 -19.62 -9.11 -10.34
C GLN A 136 -18.96 -10.41 -10.79
N THR A 137 -18.29 -11.08 -9.88
CA THR A 137 -17.58 -12.31 -10.14
C THR A 137 -17.53 -13.21 -8.89
N SER A 138 -16.80 -14.31 -8.99
CA SER A 138 -16.52 -15.25 -7.90
C SER A 138 -15.05 -15.65 -7.97
N LEU A 139 -14.50 -16.23 -6.91
CA LEU A 139 -13.11 -16.70 -6.91
C LEU A 139 -12.81 -17.67 -8.06
N ALA A 140 -13.81 -18.45 -8.51
CA ALA A 140 -13.67 -19.38 -9.63
C ALA A 140 -13.70 -18.71 -11.01
N LYS A 141 -14.35 -17.53 -11.13
CA LYS A 141 -14.56 -16.81 -12.41
C LYS A 141 -13.77 -15.51 -12.51
N PHE A 142 -13.03 -15.15 -11.47
CA PHE A 142 -12.26 -13.92 -11.44
C PHE A 142 -11.10 -14.01 -12.44
N SER A 143 -10.92 -12.96 -13.24
CA SER A 143 -9.72 -12.84 -14.05
C SER A 143 -8.56 -12.49 -13.13
N TRP A 144 -7.62 -13.41 -13.00
CA TRP A 144 -6.40 -13.23 -12.21
C TRP A 144 -5.34 -12.40 -12.95
N ASP A 145 -5.72 -11.72 -14.04
CA ASP A 145 -4.89 -10.79 -14.79
C ASP A 145 -5.21 -9.34 -14.38
N PRO A 146 -4.28 -8.61 -13.74
CA PRO A 146 -4.44 -7.22 -13.39
C PRO A 146 -4.65 -6.27 -14.59
N THR A 147 -4.25 -6.64 -15.80
CA THR A 147 -4.49 -5.84 -17.01
C THR A 147 -5.96 -5.81 -17.40
N GLU A 148 -6.70 -6.87 -17.10
CA GLU A 148 -8.15 -6.94 -17.28
C GLU A 148 -8.92 -6.40 -16.09
N LEU A 149 -8.50 -6.75 -14.86
CA LEU A 149 -9.15 -6.37 -13.62
C LEU A 149 -8.10 -5.97 -12.56
N PRO A 150 -7.65 -4.70 -12.55
CA PRO A 150 -6.58 -4.25 -11.66
C PRO A 150 -7.01 -4.19 -10.18
N LEU A 151 -8.32 -4.16 -9.90
CA LEU A 151 -8.85 -4.08 -8.54
C LEU A 151 -9.83 -5.22 -8.26
N LEU A 152 -9.50 -6.05 -7.27
CA LEU A 152 -10.39 -7.04 -6.69
C LEU A 152 -11.00 -6.48 -5.41
N TYR A 153 -12.32 -6.35 -5.40
CA TYR A 153 -13.09 -5.85 -4.27
C TYR A 153 -13.86 -7.00 -3.61
N ILE A 154 -13.61 -7.25 -2.33
CA ILE A 154 -14.26 -8.29 -1.55
C ILE A 154 -15.01 -7.68 -0.37
N THR A 155 -16.26 -8.08 -0.21
CA THR A 155 -17.07 -7.69 0.94
C THR A 155 -17.90 -8.87 1.43
N GLY A 156 -18.26 -8.86 2.71
CA GLY A 156 -19.04 -9.93 3.31
C GLY A 156 -19.70 -9.51 4.60
N TRP A 157 -20.85 -10.14 4.86
CA TRP A 157 -21.60 -10.01 6.10
C TRP A 157 -21.27 -11.12 7.10
N THR A 158 -21.05 -12.34 6.59
CA THR A 158 -20.63 -13.50 7.36
C THR A 158 -19.11 -13.58 7.42
N PRO A 159 -18.51 -14.39 8.32
CA PRO A 159 -17.08 -14.67 8.27
C PRO A 159 -16.60 -15.01 6.86
N MET A 160 -15.43 -14.49 6.48
CA MET A 160 -14.77 -14.80 5.22
C MET A 160 -14.51 -16.31 5.15
N PRO A 161 -14.88 -16.99 4.06
CA PRO A 161 -14.61 -18.42 3.91
C PRO A 161 -13.10 -18.67 3.91
N ARG A 162 -12.71 -19.84 4.43
CA ARG A 162 -11.31 -20.29 4.36
C ARG A 162 -10.89 -20.39 2.90
N LEU A 163 -9.77 -19.75 2.55
CA LEU A 163 -9.21 -19.84 1.21
C LEU A 163 -8.42 -21.14 1.09
N ASP A 164 -8.66 -21.89 0.02
CA ASP A 164 -7.83 -23.04 -0.30
C ASP A 164 -6.43 -22.61 -0.79
N LYS A 165 -5.47 -23.54 -0.79
CA LYS A 165 -4.07 -23.26 -1.17
C LYS A 165 -3.94 -22.76 -2.61
N ALA A 166 -4.78 -23.23 -3.53
CA ALA A 166 -4.73 -22.84 -4.94
C ALA A 166 -5.21 -21.40 -5.15
N VAL A 167 -6.28 -21.00 -4.48
CA VAL A 167 -6.78 -19.63 -4.47
C VAL A 167 -5.77 -18.70 -3.81
N ILE A 168 -5.15 -19.09 -2.70
CA ILE A 168 -4.08 -18.31 -2.06
C ILE A 168 -2.91 -18.10 -3.04
N ALA A 169 -2.48 -19.14 -3.75
CA ALA A 169 -1.41 -19.04 -4.74
C ALA A 169 -1.78 -18.08 -5.89
N ARG A 170 -3.00 -18.19 -6.44
CA ARG A 170 -3.50 -17.29 -7.50
C ARG A 170 -3.62 -15.85 -7.03
N LEU A 171 -4.17 -15.61 -5.84
CA LEU A 171 -4.23 -14.28 -5.22
C LEU A 171 -2.84 -13.69 -5.05
N ARG A 172 -1.90 -14.47 -4.51
CA ARG A 172 -0.52 -14.03 -4.34
C ARG A 172 0.09 -13.61 -5.68
N ARG A 173 -0.08 -14.44 -6.73
CA ARG A 173 0.44 -14.12 -8.06
C ARG A 173 -0.21 -12.88 -8.66
N TYR A 174 -1.54 -12.78 -8.61
CA TYR A 174 -2.30 -11.60 -9.03
C TYR A 174 -1.81 -10.32 -8.35
N LEU A 175 -1.54 -10.38 -7.04
CA LEU A 175 -0.99 -9.26 -6.30
C LEU A 175 0.41 -8.93 -6.78
N TYR A 176 1.33 -9.89 -6.95
CA TYR A 176 2.66 -9.61 -7.52
C TYR A 176 2.62 -9.02 -8.92
N ASP A 177 1.68 -9.46 -9.77
CA ASP A 177 1.51 -8.97 -11.14
C ASP A 177 0.90 -7.55 -11.22
N GLY A 178 0.51 -7.00 -10.07
CA GLY A 178 0.09 -5.61 -9.93
C GLY A 178 -1.38 -5.39 -9.63
N GLY A 179 -2.11 -6.46 -9.35
CA GLY A 179 -3.45 -6.38 -8.80
C GLY A 179 -3.46 -5.73 -7.42
N THR A 180 -4.60 -5.14 -7.08
CA THR A 180 -4.87 -4.58 -5.75
C THR A 180 -6.12 -5.23 -5.17
N LEU A 181 -6.00 -5.74 -3.95
CA LEU A 181 -7.10 -6.38 -3.23
C LEU A 181 -7.65 -5.43 -2.18
N VAL A 182 -8.94 -5.12 -2.25
CA VAL A 182 -9.65 -4.27 -1.29
C VAL A 182 -10.70 -5.11 -0.59
N LEU A 183 -10.57 -5.23 0.73
CA LEU A 183 -11.56 -5.88 1.58
C LEU A 183 -12.13 -4.88 2.57
N HIS A 184 -13.41 -5.02 2.87
CA HIS A 184 -13.98 -4.31 4.00
C HIS A 184 -15.14 -5.09 4.61
N ALA A 185 -15.38 -4.87 5.90
CA ALA A 185 -16.51 -5.46 6.59
C ALA A 185 -17.81 -4.75 6.21
N GLN A 186 -18.75 -5.48 5.61
CA GLN A 186 -20.08 -4.93 5.34
C GLN A 186 -20.76 -4.60 6.68
N CYS A 187 -21.29 -3.39 6.77
CA CYS A 187 -21.89 -2.80 7.97
C CYS A 187 -20.98 -2.86 9.22
N GLY A 188 -19.66 -2.90 9.05
CA GLY A 188 -18.70 -2.89 10.16
C GLY A 188 -18.67 -4.19 10.96
N ARG A 189 -19.09 -5.32 10.37
CA ARG A 189 -19.09 -6.63 11.02
C ARG A 189 -17.69 -7.10 11.40
N GLY A 190 -17.38 -7.07 12.70
CA GLY A 190 -16.09 -7.51 13.25
C GLY A 190 -15.72 -8.94 12.86
N GLU A 191 -16.70 -9.85 12.76
CA GLU A 191 -16.46 -11.25 12.38
C GLU A 191 -15.82 -11.39 10.98
N PHE A 192 -16.32 -10.64 9.99
CA PHE A 192 -15.74 -10.62 8.65
C PHE A 192 -14.33 -10.05 8.69
N HIS A 193 -14.13 -8.93 9.40
CA HIS A 193 -12.82 -8.30 9.52
C HIS A 193 -11.78 -9.25 10.14
N LEU A 194 -12.12 -9.91 11.25
CA LEU A 194 -11.24 -10.85 11.95
C LEU A 194 -10.92 -12.09 11.10
N SER A 195 -11.93 -12.66 10.44
CA SER A 195 -11.71 -13.80 9.55
C SER A 195 -10.91 -13.42 8.30
N ALA A 196 -11.17 -12.26 7.70
CA ALA A 196 -10.39 -11.74 6.59
C ALA A 196 -8.93 -11.53 6.98
N ARG A 197 -8.66 -10.91 8.14
CA ARG A 197 -7.30 -10.72 8.66
C ARG A 197 -6.54 -12.05 8.77
N ARG A 198 -7.19 -13.12 9.26
CA ARG A 198 -6.60 -14.46 9.33
C ARG A 198 -6.28 -15.06 7.96
N GLU A 199 -7.17 -14.90 6.98
CA GLU A 199 -6.92 -15.39 5.61
C GLU A 199 -5.83 -14.60 4.89
N LEU A 200 -5.76 -13.28 5.09
CA LEU A 200 -4.73 -12.42 4.53
C LEU A 200 -3.33 -12.77 5.03
N ALA A 201 -3.20 -13.13 6.31
CA ALA A 201 -1.94 -13.58 6.89
C ALA A 201 -1.38 -14.84 6.20
N LYS A 202 -2.24 -15.67 5.59
CA LYS A 202 -1.80 -16.84 4.81
C LYS A 202 -1.28 -16.47 3.42
N ILE A 203 -1.72 -15.33 2.87
CA ILE A 203 -1.27 -14.85 1.55
C ILE A 203 0.18 -14.38 1.65
N PHE A 204 0.52 -13.56 2.65
CA PHE A 204 1.89 -13.08 2.90
C PHE A 204 2.29 -13.27 4.37
N PRO A 205 2.76 -14.46 4.77
CA PRO A 205 3.05 -14.74 6.18
C PRO A 205 4.19 -13.88 6.76
N LYS A 206 5.08 -13.37 5.90
CA LYS A 206 6.22 -12.52 6.30
C LYS A 206 5.91 -11.02 6.23
N ARG A 207 4.72 -10.60 5.76
CA ARG A 207 4.35 -9.18 5.68
C ARG A 207 3.17 -8.90 6.60
N LYS A 208 3.33 -7.90 7.46
CA LYS A 208 2.32 -7.53 8.45
C LYS A 208 1.24 -6.67 7.82
N LEU A 209 -0.03 -6.96 8.11
CA LEU A 209 -1.13 -6.04 7.89
C LEU A 209 -1.10 -4.98 9.00
N ALA A 210 -0.83 -3.72 8.63
CA ALA A 210 -0.65 -2.62 9.56
C ALA A 210 -1.52 -1.42 9.19
N MET A 211 -1.77 -0.55 10.17
CA MET A 211 -2.46 0.72 9.93
C MET A 211 -1.70 1.57 8.91
N VAL A 212 -2.45 2.18 8.01
CA VAL A 212 -1.92 3.11 7.01
C VAL A 212 -1.69 4.46 7.68
N ASP A 213 -0.49 5.00 7.53
CA ASP A 213 -0.16 6.34 8.02
C ASP A 213 -0.93 7.44 7.28
N THR A 214 -1.21 8.55 7.97
CA THR A 214 -1.97 9.68 7.42
C THR A 214 -1.24 10.46 6.32
N ASP A 215 0.06 10.22 6.11
CA ASP A 215 0.84 10.77 5.01
C ASP A 215 0.77 9.94 3.72
N SER A 216 0.17 8.75 3.78
CA SER A 216 0.02 7.82 2.66
C SER A 216 -0.75 8.44 1.47
N PRO A 217 -0.36 8.11 0.23
CA PRO A 217 -1.11 8.51 -0.97
C PRO A 217 -2.59 8.11 -0.92
N LEU A 218 -2.95 7.03 -0.21
CA LEU A 218 -4.34 6.60 -0.03
C LEU A 218 -5.25 7.70 0.54
N PHE A 219 -4.70 8.66 1.28
CA PHE A 219 -5.46 9.76 1.88
C PHE A 219 -5.24 11.10 1.18
N LYS A 220 -4.41 11.15 0.13
CA LYS A 220 -3.98 12.40 -0.54
C LYS A 220 -3.90 12.32 -2.06
N ALA A 221 -4.21 11.18 -2.66
CA ALA A 221 -3.98 10.89 -4.08
C ALA A 221 -4.79 11.79 -5.04
N TYR A 222 -6.06 12.03 -4.72
CA TYR A 222 -6.95 12.92 -5.47
C TYR A 222 -7.65 13.90 -4.53
N PHE A 223 -8.27 13.39 -3.46
CA PHE A 223 -8.77 14.17 -2.35
C PHE A 223 -7.78 14.15 -1.19
N ASN A 224 -7.58 15.30 -0.54
CA ASN A 224 -6.89 15.37 0.75
C ASN A 224 -7.87 15.04 1.88
N ILE A 225 -7.62 13.95 2.60
CA ILE A 225 -8.47 13.40 3.66
C ILE A 225 -7.67 13.35 4.96
N PRO A 226 -7.55 14.48 5.69
CA PRO A 226 -6.81 14.50 6.96
C PRO A 226 -7.56 13.79 8.09
N GLN A 227 -8.89 13.78 8.01
CA GLN A 227 -9.80 13.22 9.01
C GLN A 227 -11.04 12.65 8.31
N MET A 228 -11.72 11.73 8.97
CA MET A 228 -12.97 11.14 8.53
C MET A 228 -14.00 11.19 9.66
N ARG A 229 -15.24 11.46 9.28
CA ARG A 229 -16.40 11.38 10.18
C ARG A 229 -16.88 9.94 10.23
N LEU A 230 -17.07 9.43 11.44
CA LEU A 230 -17.43 8.05 11.73
C LEU A 230 -18.64 7.99 12.67
N ARG A 231 -19.54 7.03 12.44
CA ARG A 231 -20.72 6.79 13.28
C ARG A 231 -20.82 5.31 13.64
N LEU A 232 -21.11 5.03 14.92
CA LEU A 232 -21.43 3.68 15.41
C LEU A 232 -22.94 3.61 15.69
N GLY A 233 -23.69 2.86 14.88
CA GLY A 233 -25.14 2.75 15.02
C GLY A 233 -25.85 4.12 15.02
N ASN A 234 -26.46 4.46 16.16
CA ASN A 234 -27.18 5.71 16.42
C ASN A 234 -26.36 6.73 17.22
N GLU A 235 -25.11 6.44 17.55
CA GLU A 235 -24.27 7.37 18.30
C GLU A 235 -24.00 8.67 17.51
N PRO A 236 -23.63 9.77 18.20
CA PRO A 236 -23.14 10.97 17.55
C PRO A 236 -21.94 10.68 16.63
N VAL A 237 -21.83 11.45 15.56
CA VAL A 237 -20.71 11.37 14.63
C VAL A 237 -19.43 11.84 15.33
N LYS A 238 -18.38 11.04 15.26
CA LYS A 238 -17.05 11.34 15.80
C LYS A 238 -16.08 11.57 14.64
N THR A 239 -15.18 12.53 14.79
CA THR A 239 -14.13 12.79 13.79
C THR A 239 -12.84 12.10 14.23
N VAL A 240 -12.31 11.24 13.38
CA VAL A 240 -11.11 10.44 13.65
C VAL A 240 -10.16 10.48 12.45
N PRO A 241 -8.87 10.17 12.62
CA PRO A 241 -8.00 9.88 11.49
C PRO A 241 -8.57 8.75 10.62
N PRO A 242 -8.30 8.72 9.30
CA PRO A 242 -8.72 7.63 8.43
C PRO A 242 -8.27 6.26 8.95
N LEU A 243 -9.20 5.31 9.10
CA LEU A 243 -8.90 3.95 9.57
C LEU A 243 -8.88 2.98 8.39
N LEU A 244 -7.66 2.63 7.96
CA LEU A 244 -7.42 1.67 6.90
C LEU A 244 -6.15 0.90 7.22
N GLU A 245 -6.14 -0.40 6.95
CA GLU A 245 -4.97 -1.23 7.07
C GLU A 245 -4.47 -1.66 5.70
N ALA A 246 -3.15 -1.82 5.55
CA ALA A 246 -2.56 -2.27 4.30
C ALA A 246 -1.43 -3.27 4.49
N VAL A 247 -1.27 -4.12 3.48
CA VAL A 247 -0.02 -4.84 3.20
C VAL A 247 0.60 -4.18 1.97
N TYR A 248 1.84 -3.73 2.14
CA TYR A 248 2.62 -3.13 1.07
C TYR A 248 3.40 -4.21 0.30
N LEU A 249 3.44 -4.09 -1.03
CA LEU A 249 4.37 -4.83 -1.90
C LEU A 249 5.20 -3.81 -2.65
N GLY A 250 6.47 -3.73 -2.29
CA GLY A 250 7.26 -2.55 -2.60
C GLY A 250 6.67 -1.31 -1.91
N CYS A 251 6.76 -0.14 -2.55
CA CYS A 251 6.19 1.11 -2.02
C CYS A 251 4.67 1.29 -2.23
N ARG A 252 3.96 0.31 -2.80
CA ARG A 252 2.51 0.42 -3.08
C ARG A 252 1.66 -0.41 -2.10
N PRO A 253 0.45 0.07 -1.74
CA PRO A 253 -0.50 -0.73 -1.00
C PRO A 253 -1.13 -1.80 -1.90
N ALA A 254 -0.80 -3.07 -1.68
CA ALA A 254 -1.29 -4.19 -2.51
C ALA A 254 -2.57 -4.82 -1.95
N ILE A 255 -2.69 -4.87 -0.62
CA ILE A 255 -3.89 -5.33 0.07
C ILE A 255 -4.36 -4.20 0.97
N LEU A 256 -5.65 -3.88 0.91
CA LEU A 256 -6.33 -2.93 1.78
C LEU A 256 -7.41 -3.66 2.57
N LEU A 257 -7.44 -3.48 3.89
CA LEU A 257 -8.51 -3.98 4.75
C LEU A 257 -9.10 -2.80 5.52
N SER A 258 -10.39 -2.54 5.33
CA SER A 258 -11.13 -1.58 6.15
C SER A 258 -12.01 -2.30 7.16
N ALA A 259 -11.76 -2.02 8.44
CA ALA A 259 -12.60 -2.43 9.56
C ALA A 259 -13.96 -1.71 9.56
N VAL A 260 -13.93 -0.44 9.12
CA VAL A 260 -15.11 0.40 8.94
C VAL A 260 -15.75 0.07 7.60
N ASP A 261 -17.07 0.13 7.54
CA ASP A 261 -17.74 -0.11 6.29
C ASP A 261 -17.53 1.01 5.26
N LEU A 262 -16.99 0.66 4.10
CA LEU A 262 -16.89 1.55 2.95
C LEU A 262 -18.17 1.60 2.14
N ASN A 263 -18.87 0.46 1.98
CA ASN A 263 -19.96 0.36 1.01
C ASN A 263 -21.22 1.07 1.51
N CYS A 264 -21.56 0.94 2.80
CA CYS A 264 -22.76 1.60 3.30
C CYS A 264 -22.69 3.12 3.26
N SER A 265 -21.49 3.69 3.34
CA SER A 265 -21.25 5.13 3.20
C SER A 265 -21.54 5.62 1.78
N TRP A 266 -21.34 4.82 0.73
CA TRP A 266 -21.45 5.33 -0.64
C TRP A 266 -22.89 5.62 -1.10
N ASP A 267 -23.90 5.05 -0.45
CA ASP A 267 -25.30 5.17 -0.85
C ASP A 267 -26.22 5.82 0.20
N ILE A 268 -25.86 5.83 1.48
CA ILE A 268 -26.80 6.25 2.54
C ILE A 268 -26.33 7.51 3.27
N GLU A 269 -27.24 8.48 3.33
CA GLU A 269 -27.10 9.69 4.14
C GLU A 269 -27.72 9.50 5.54
N ASN A 270 -28.88 8.82 5.67
CA ASN A 270 -29.73 8.97 6.87
C ASN A 270 -30.39 7.70 7.47
N LYS A 271 -29.95 6.46 7.17
CA LYS A 271 -30.47 5.27 7.87
C LYS A 271 -29.40 4.61 8.74
N PRO A 272 -29.45 4.75 10.07
CA PRO A 272 -28.54 4.03 10.93
C PRO A 272 -28.76 2.53 10.80
N ILE A 273 -27.66 1.82 10.61
CA ILE A 273 -27.64 0.36 10.66
C ILE A 273 -27.30 0.04 12.11
N GLY A 274 -28.24 -0.55 12.85
CA GLY A 274 -28.03 -0.90 14.26
C GLY A 274 -26.73 -1.70 14.45
N GLY A 275 -25.84 -1.19 15.29
CA GLY A 275 -24.54 -1.81 15.60
C GLY A 275 -23.45 -1.69 14.52
N GLY A 276 -23.70 -0.98 13.40
CA GLY A 276 -22.72 -0.85 12.32
C GLY A 276 -21.76 0.33 12.49
N LEU A 277 -20.48 0.11 12.21
CA LEU A 277 -19.42 1.14 12.19
C LEU A 277 -19.25 1.68 10.76
N LEU A 278 -19.63 2.94 10.53
CA LEU A 278 -19.79 3.52 9.20
C LEU A 278 -19.03 4.84 9.07
N TYR A 279 -18.44 5.10 7.89
CA TYR A 279 -18.00 6.45 7.55
C TYR A 279 -19.16 7.33 7.11
N HIS A 280 -19.01 8.65 7.28
CA HIS A 280 -19.88 9.60 6.61
C HIS A 280 -19.79 9.44 5.09
N ARG A 281 -20.92 9.64 4.39
CA ARG A 281 -21.05 9.33 2.96
C ARG A 281 -20.00 9.99 2.09
N GLU A 282 -19.82 11.28 2.28
CA GLU A 282 -18.86 12.07 1.50
C GLU A 282 -17.42 11.59 1.72
N ASP A 283 -17.06 11.27 2.96
CA ASP A 283 -15.69 10.86 3.33
C ASP A 283 -15.41 9.45 2.78
N GLY A 284 -16.39 8.54 2.86
CA GLY A 284 -16.32 7.22 2.24
C GLY A 284 -16.17 7.28 0.72
N LEU A 285 -16.90 8.17 0.04
CA LEU A 285 -16.78 8.36 -1.42
C LEU A 285 -15.40 8.93 -1.80
N LYS A 286 -14.90 9.92 -1.05
CA LYS A 286 -13.55 10.49 -1.26
C LYS A 286 -12.47 9.41 -1.09
N LEU A 287 -12.56 8.60 -0.04
CA LEU A 287 -11.62 7.49 0.19
C LEU A 287 -11.68 6.46 -0.94
N GLY A 288 -12.89 6.08 -1.39
CA GLY A 288 -13.05 5.17 -2.52
C GLY A 288 -12.42 5.67 -3.82
N VAL A 289 -12.54 6.97 -4.11
CA VAL A 289 -11.87 7.60 -5.26
C VAL A 289 -10.36 7.55 -5.10
N ASN A 290 -9.82 7.89 -3.93
CA ASN A 290 -8.37 7.81 -3.69
C ASN A 290 -7.82 6.38 -3.83
N ILE A 291 -8.56 5.36 -3.39
CA ILE A 291 -8.17 3.95 -3.58
C ILE A 291 -8.07 3.61 -5.07
N ILE A 292 -9.07 4.02 -5.87
CA ILE A 292 -9.05 3.83 -7.33
C ILE A 292 -7.87 4.57 -7.95
N THR A 293 -7.69 5.85 -7.62
CA THR A 293 -6.59 6.67 -8.15
C THR A 293 -5.23 6.09 -7.79
N THR A 294 -5.03 5.67 -6.54
CA THR A 294 -3.76 5.07 -6.09
C THR A 294 -3.48 3.76 -6.80
N THR A 295 -4.51 2.92 -6.99
CA THR A 295 -4.40 1.65 -7.71
C THR A 295 -3.96 1.88 -9.16
N LEU A 296 -4.62 2.80 -9.86
CA LEU A 296 -4.32 3.13 -11.26
C LEU A 296 -2.94 3.77 -11.41
N ALA A 297 -2.59 4.70 -10.52
CA ALA A 297 -1.31 5.40 -10.58
C ALA A 297 -0.11 4.48 -10.34
N ASN A 298 -0.27 3.44 -9.51
CA ASN A 298 0.78 2.49 -9.20
C ASN A 298 0.80 1.26 -10.13
N PHE A 299 -0.08 1.17 -11.12
CA PHE A 299 -0.23 -0.02 -11.96
C PHE A 299 1.07 -0.39 -12.70
N GLN A 300 1.74 0.59 -13.30
CA GLN A 300 3.00 0.37 -14.02
C GLN A 300 4.14 -0.06 -13.09
N TYR A 301 4.30 0.64 -11.96
CA TYR A 301 5.25 0.25 -10.90
C TYR A 301 5.04 -1.20 -10.50
N ALA A 302 3.79 -1.56 -10.21
CA ALA A 302 3.43 -2.87 -9.72
C ALA A 302 3.78 -4.01 -10.70
N ARG A 303 3.51 -3.79 -11.99
CA ARG A 303 3.86 -4.73 -13.06
C ARG A 303 5.36 -4.94 -13.19
N ALA A 304 6.13 -3.85 -13.14
CA ALA A 304 7.59 -3.94 -13.21
C ALA A 304 8.16 -4.65 -11.97
N TRP A 305 7.60 -4.36 -10.79
CA TRP A 305 8.03 -4.94 -9.52
C TRP A 305 7.77 -6.45 -9.44
N GLY A 306 6.74 -6.97 -10.11
CA GLY A 306 6.42 -8.40 -10.21
C GLY A 306 7.45 -9.25 -10.97
N THR A 307 8.44 -8.62 -11.61
CA THR A 307 9.55 -9.32 -12.27
C THR A 307 10.70 -9.54 -11.29
N GLN A 308 11.18 -10.79 -11.18
CA GLN A 308 12.34 -11.11 -10.35
C GLN A 308 13.61 -11.02 -11.19
N LYS A 309 14.55 -10.17 -10.79
CA LYS A 309 15.88 -10.14 -11.37
C LYS A 309 16.68 -11.33 -10.85
N GLN A 310 17.30 -12.08 -11.75
CA GLN A 310 18.29 -13.09 -11.40
C GLN A 310 19.67 -12.46 -11.52
N TYR A 311 20.48 -12.63 -10.48
CA TYR A 311 21.84 -12.13 -10.45
C TYR A 311 22.80 -13.31 -10.65
N PRO A 312 23.83 -13.15 -11.50
CA PRO A 312 24.88 -14.16 -11.60
C PRO A 312 25.55 -14.28 -10.22
N LYS A 313 25.75 -15.53 -9.76
CA LYS A 313 26.54 -15.78 -8.56
C LYS A 313 28.01 -15.42 -8.84
N PRO A 314 28.74 -14.91 -7.85
CA PRO A 314 30.19 -14.74 -7.96
C PRO A 314 30.84 -16.07 -8.35
N GLY A 315 31.87 -16.02 -9.18
CA GLY A 315 32.70 -17.19 -9.47
C GLY A 315 33.52 -17.58 -8.24
N PRO A 316 34.11 -18.79 -8.19
CA PRO A 316 34.94 -19.24 -7.08
C PRO A 316 36.09 -18.28 -6.76
N ASP A 317 36.64 -17.62 -7.80
CA ASP A 317 37.82 -16.76 -7.71
C ASP A 317 37.53 -15.33 -7.20
N SER A 318 36.26 -14.92 -7.09
CA SER A 318 35.87 -13.60 -6.59
C SER A 318 35.24 -13.62 -5.18
N ALA A 319 35.15 -14.80 -4.56
CA ALA A 319 34.66 -14.96 -3.19
C ALA A 319 35.53 -14.17 -2.19
N GLY A 320 34.91 -13.24 -1.46
CA GLY A 320 35.55 -12.43 -0.41
C GLY A 320 36.25 -11.15 -0.88
N GLN A 321 36.30 -10.85 -2.18
CA GLN A 321 36.85 -9.59 -2.72
C GLN A 321 35.78 -8.57 -3.12
N GLU A 322 34.50 -8.92 -2.97
CA GLU A 322 33.37 -8.11 -3.39
C GLU A 322 32.79 -7.35 -2.20
N LEU A 323 32.49 -6.07 -2.40
CA LEU A 323 31.72 -5.27 -1.46
C LEU A 323 30.31 -5.85 -1.32
N VAL A 324 29.94 -6.18 -0.09
CA VAL A 324 28.59 -6.57 0.31
C VAL A 324 28.01 -5.48 1.20
N VAL A 325 26.99 -4.78 0.70
CA VAL A 325 26.16 -3.90 1.51
C VAL A 325 25.07 -4.74 2.17
N ALA A 326 25.10 -4.82 3.50
CA ALA A 326 24.14 -5.63 4.24
C ALA A 326 22.89 -4.80 4.59
N GLN A 327 21.72 -5.30 4.20
CA GLN A 327 20.44 -4.66 4.47
C GLN A 327 19.92 -5.10 5.84
N VAL A 328 19.64 -4.12 6.71
CA VAL A 328 19.17 -4.36 8.07
C VAL A 328 17.70 -4.79 8.05
N ALA A 329 17.44 -6.01 8.50
CA ALA A 329 16.09 -6.51 8.73
C ALA A 329 15.59 -6.02 10.10
N HIS A 330 14.57 -5.16 10.09
CA HIS A 330 13.91 -4.66 11.30
C HIS A 330 12.42 -5.04 11.33
N ALA A 331 11.75 -4.86 12.47
CA ALA A 331 10.35 -5.27 12.68
C ALA A 331 9.29 -4.50 11.83
N GLY A 332 9.72 -3.49 11.06
CA GLY A 332 8.86 -2.72 10.14
C GLY A 332 8.87 -3.33 8.73
N ASP A 333 8.47 -2.55 7.73
CA ASP A 333 8.65 -2.94 6.31
C ASP A 333 10.07 -2.59 5.88
N TRP A 334 11.02 -3.50 6.13
CA TRP A 334 12.46 -3.31 5.95
C TRP A 334 12.95 -3.50 4.50
N ASP A 335 12.10 -4.07 3.64
CA ASP A 335 12.39 -4.31 2.21
C ASP A 335 11.27 -3.82 1.27
N PRO A 336 11.05 -2.50 1.20
CA PRO A 336 10.09 -1.89 0.29
C PRO A 336 10.64 -1.63 -1.13
N THR A 337 11.94 -1.82 -1.36
CA THR A 337 12.60 -1.54 -2.65
C THR A 337 13.66 -2.59 -2.99
N PRO A 338 13.29 -3.88 -3.11
CA PRO A 338 14.23 -4.99 -3.27
C PRO A 338 15.11 -4.89 -4.53
N HIS A 339 14.67 -4.15 -5.55
CA HIS A 339 15.42 -3.99 -6.80
C HIS A 339 16.47 -2.87 -6.73
N GLY A 340 16.36 -1.98 -5.73
CA GLY A 340 17.09 -0.72 -5.69
C GLY A 340 18.56 -0.92 -5.39
N LEU A 341 18.88 -1.64 -4.31
CA LEU A 341 20.27 -1.85 -3.90
C LEU A 341 21.08 -2.59 -4.96
N ALA A 342 20.51 -3.62 -5.58
CA ALA A 342 21.18 -4.36 -6.65
C ALA A 342 21.44 -3.52 -7.91
N ASN A 343 20.49 -2.64 -8.28
CA ASN A 343 20.69 -1.67 -9.36
C ASN A 343 21.77 -0.66 -9.01
N LEU A 344 21.81 -0.18 -7.76
CA LEU A 344 22.85 0.71 -7.28
C LEU A 344 24.22 0.01 -7.37
N MET A 345 24.34 -1.25 -6.94
CA MET A 345 25.58 -2.02 -7.08
C MET A 345 26.00 -2.14 -8.55
N LYS A 346 25.06 -2.40 -9.47
CA LYS A 346 25.34 -2.39 -10.92
C LYS A 346 25.93 -1.05 -11.37
N TYR A 347 25.37 0.06 -10.89
CA TYR A 347 25.83 1.39 -11.24
C TYR A 347 27.19 1.72 -10.61
N ILE A 348 27.45 1.30 -9.37
CA ILE A 348 28.75 1.44 -8.70
C ILE A 348 29.85 0.72 -9.47
N ARG A 349 29.61 -0.52 -9.91
CA ARG A 349 30.57 -1.27 -10.73
C ARG A 349 30.88 -0.58 -12.06
N GLN A 350 29.93 0.18 -12.61
CA GLN A 350 30.12 0.93 -13.86
C GLN A 350 30.86 2.25 -13.63
N ALA A 351 30.63 2.91 -12.48
CA ALA A 351 31.17 4.23 -12.16
C ALA A 351 32.51 4.18 -11.41
N THR A 352 32.89 3.03 -10.85
CA THR A 352 34.06 2.87 -9.98
C THR A 352 34.80 1.56 -10.28
N THR A 353 35.98 1.37 -9.70
CA THR A 353 36.76 0.13 -9.77
C THR A 353 36.36 -0.89 -8.68
N LEU A 354 35.34 -0.60 -7.87
CA LEU A 354 34.88 -1.50 -6.81
C LEU A 354 34.29 -2.78 -7.40
N LYS A 355 34.78 -3.92 -6.91
CA LYS A 355 34.11 -5.21 -7.08
C LYS A 355 32.94 -5.26 -6.11
N VAL A 356 31.76 -5.59 -6.58
CA VAL A 356 30.51 -5.53 -5.79
C VAL A 356 29.67 -6.77 -6.01
N GLN A 357 28.99 -7.20 -4.95
CA GLN A 357 28.00 -8.27 -5.02
C GLN A 357 26.62 -7.66 -5.34
N PHE A 358 25.91 -8.19 -6.34
CA PHE A 358 24.57 -7.68 -6.70
C PHE A 358 23.49 -8.11 -5.74
N GLN A 359 23.62 -9.31 -5.18
CA GLN A 359 22.62 -9.86 -4.28
C GLN A 359 22.81 -9.25 -2.89
N PRO A 360 21.86 -8.43 -2.40
CA PRO A 360 21.96 -7.89 -1.06
C PRO A 360 21.81 -9.01 -0.03
N GLN A 361 22.54 -8.88 1.07
CA GLN A 361 22.46 -9.79 2.21
C GLN A 361 21.60 -9.14 3.29
N SER A 362 20.51 -9.80 3.70
CA SER A 362 19.72 -9.34 4.84
C SER A 362 20.36 -9.79 6.15
N VAL A 363 20.55 -8.88 7.10
CA VAL A 363 21.12 -9.18 8.42
C VAL A 363 20.24 -8.60 9.53
N GLY A 364 20.08 -9.31 10.65
CA GLY A 364 19.57 -8.75 11.88
C GLY A 364 20.69 -8.03 12.63
N LEU A 365 20.39 -6.94 13.35
CA LEU A 365 21.41 -6.16 14.06
C LEU A 365 22.13 -6.94 15.18
N THR A 366 21.52 -8.02 15.67
CA THR A 366 22.13 -8.89 16.68
C THR A 366 23.01 -9.99 16.10
N ASP A 367 22.96 -10.21 14.78
CA ASP A 367 23.71 -11.26 14.11
C ASP A 367 25.22 -10.96 14.17
N VAL A 368 26.03 -12.01 14.34
CA VAL A 368 27.50 -11.88 14.40
C VAL A 368 28.06 -11.36 13.06
N GLU A 369 27.40 -11.69 11.96
CA GLU A 369 27.81 -11.31 10.60
C GLU A 369 27.78 -9.80 10.37
N VAL A 370 27.04 -9.01 11.17
CA VAL A 370 26.94 -7.55 11.02
C VAL A 370 28.31 -6.88 10.97
N PHE A 371 29.26 -7.33 11.80
CA PHE A 371 30.61 -6.78 11.89
C PHE A 371 31.52 -7.16 10.72
N ARG A 372 31.10 -8.09 9.85
CA ARG A 372 31.83 -8.44 8.63
C ARG A 372 31.52 -7.50 7.47
N HIS A 373 30.49 -6.67 7.61
CA HIS A 373 30.07 -5.73 6.58
C HIS A 373 30.50 -4.31 6.98
N PRO A 374 31.29 -3.60 6.17
CA PRO A 374 31.69 -2.22 6.47
C PRO A 374 30.52 -1.23 6.36
N VAL A 375 29.47 -1.62 5.62
CA VAL A 375 28.31 -0.77 5.33
C VAL A 375 27.02 -1.53 5.60
N LEU A 376 26.20 -0.95 6.48
CA LEU A 376 24.80 -1.34 6.68
C LEU A 376 23.88 -0.37 5.94
N TYR A 377 22.84 -0.92 5.32
CA TYR A 377 21.77 -0.16 4.69
C TYR A 377 20.44 -0.42 5.38
N MET A 378 19.70 0.64 5.71
CA MET A 378 18.41 0.56 6.38
C MET A 378 17.35 1.42 5.68
N THR A 379 16.17 0.88 5.43
CA THR A 379 15.07 1.59 4.79
C THR A 379 13.73 1.09 5.28
N GLY A 380 12.67 1.89 5.10
CA GLY A 380 11.32 1.42 5.32
C GLY A 380 10.23 2.44 5.03
N LEU A 381 8.97 1.96 5.04
CA LEU A 381 7.78 2.77 4.75
C LEU A 381 7.04 3.26 6.00
N GLY A 382 7.27 2.63 7.15
CA GLY A 382 6.45 2.80 8.35
C GLY A 382 7.29 2.86 9.62
N ASP A 383 6.60 3.01 10.75
CA ASP A 383 7.24 2.99 12.06
C ASP A 383 7.89 1.63 12.36
N PHE A 384 8.99 1.66 13.10
CA PHE A 384 9.72 0.49 13.59
C PHE A 384 10.38 0.81 14.92
N LYS A 385 10.56 -0.18 15.79
CA LYS A 385 11.23 0.01 17.07
C LYS A 385 12.36 -1.00 17.21
N LEU A 386 13.55 -0.52 17.55
CA LEU A 386 14.67 -1.40 17.86
C LEU A 386 14.54 -1.92 19.29
N ALA A 387 14.76 -3.22 19.46
CA ALA A 387 14.94 -3.86 20.74
C ALA A 387 16.17 -3.27 21.46
N ARG A 388 16.25 -3.49 22.78
CA ARG A 388 17.37 -2.96 23.58
C ARG A 388 18.73 -3.46 23.04
N ASP A 389 18.81 -4.73 22.71
CA ASP A 389 20.05 -5.36 22.27
C ASP A 389 20.45 -4.89 20.86
N GLU A 390 19.47 -4.70 19.96
CA GLU A 390 19.70 -4.11 18.63
C GLU A 390 20.27 -2.68 18.73
N VAL A 391 19.78 -1.88 19.68
CA VAL A 391 20.31 -0.53 19.94
C VAL A 391 21.76 -0.58 20.42
N LEU A 392 22.08 -1.50 21.35
CA LEU A 392 23.44 -1.66 21.86
C LEU A 392 24.40 -2.15 20.77
N ARG A 393 23.96 -3.13 19.97
CA ARG A 393 24.75 -3.69 18.87
C ARG A 393 25.02 -2.68 17.76
N LEU A 394 24.01 -1.90 17.36
CA LEU A 394 24.22 -0.86 16.36
C LEU A 394 25.16 0.24 16.88
N ARG A 395 25.13 0.56 18.19
CA ARG A 395 26.09 1.49 18.79
C ARG A 395 27.50 0.94 18.74
N GLU A 396 27.68 -0.33 19.09
CA GLU A 396 28.98 -1.02 19.02
C GLU A 396 29.52 -1.01 17.59
N TYR A 397 28.69 -1.39 16.61
CA TYR A 397 29.01 -1.37 15.19
C TYR A 397 29.50 0.01 14.71
N LEU A 398 28.75 1.08 15.03
CA LEU A 398 29.12 2.44 14.64
C LEU A 398 30.39 2.93 15.35
N SER A 399 30.58 2.52 16.62
CA SER A 399 31.78 2.88 17.40
C SER A 399 33.03 2.15 16.92
N ALA A 400 32.87 0.98 16.29
CA ALA A 400 33.94 0.21 15.67
C ALA A 400 34.31 0.69 14.25
N GLY A 401 33.72 1.79 13.78
CA GLY A 401 34.00 2.37 12.45
C GLY A 401 33.06 1.90 11.34
N GLY A 402 32.04 1.10 11.64
CA GLY A 402 31.03 0.73 10.66
C GLY A 402 30.19 1.93 10.22
N VAL A 403 29.77 1.95 8.95
CA VAL A 403 28.90 3.01 8.41
C VAL A 403 27.46 2.52 8.28
N LEU A 404 26.50 3.34 8.72
CA LEU A 404 25.07 3.13 8.49
C LEU A 404 24.54 4.14 7.47
N ILE A 405 24.03 3.62 6.36
CA ILE A 405 23.26 4.37 5.37
C ILE A 405 21.79 4.09 5.62
N ALA A 406 20.99 5.13 5.79
CA ALA A 406 19.56 4.98 5.99
C ALA A 406 18.74 5.94 5.11
N GLU A 407 17.56 5.51 4.68
CA GLU A 407 16.65 6.37 3.93
C GLU A 407 15.18 6.04 4.16
N ALA A 408 14.32 7.05 4.08
CA ALA A 408 12.87 6.86 4.14
C ALA A 408 12.34 6.51 2.75
N ALA A 409 12.01 5.25 2.51
CA ALA A 409 11.47 4.79 1.23
C ALA A 409 10.24 5.62 0.83
N ALA A 410 10.21 6.06 -0.43
CA ALA A 410 9.19 6.97 -0.97
C ALA A 410 8.98 8.28 -0.17
N GLY A 411 9.92 8.66 0.69
CA GLY A 411 9.85 9.83 1.57
C GLY A 411 8.77 9.71 2.65
N ARG A 412 8.57 8.51 3.21
CA ARG A 412 7.55 8.25 4.22
C ARG A 412 7.91 8.83 5.58
N LYS A 413 7.01 9.66 6.12
CA LYS A 413 7.22 10.39 7.37
C LYS A 413 7.24 9.47 8.59
N ALA A 414 6.48 8.38 8.57
CA ALA A 414 6.44 7.43 9.68
C ALA A 414 7.81 6.77 9.91
N PHE A 415 8.52 6.42 8.84
CA PHE A 415 9.90 5.92 8.94
C PHE A 415 10.87 7.01 9.40
N ASP A 416 10.75 8.24 8.89
CA ASP A 416 11.61 9.36 9.31
C ASP A 416 11.53 9.64 10.82
N VAL A 417 10.31 9.69 11.35
CA VAL A 417 10.07 9.86 12.80
C VAL A 417 10.65 8.69 13.59
N ALA A 418 10.47 7.46 13.11
CA ALA A 418 11.00 6.26 13.75
C ALA A 418 12.53 6.25 13.75
N PHE A 419 13.17 6.50 12.59
CA PHE A 419 14.61 6.51 12.46
C PHE A 419 15.27 7.54 13.37
N ARG A 420 14.76 8.78 13.41
CA ARG A 420 15.26 9.83 14.32
C ARG A 420 15.15 9.43 15.79
N ARG A 421 14.03 8.81 16.18
CA ARG A 421 13.82 8.30 17.53
C ARG A 421 14.83 7.19 17.88
N GLU A 422 14.98 6.21 16.99
CA GLU A 422 15.84 5.05 17.24
C GLU A 422 17.32 5.41 17.19
N ILE A 423 17.77 6.22 16.23
CA ILE A 423 19.18 6.64 16.15
C ILE A 423 19.59 7.51 17.34
N LYS A 424 18.67 8.29 17.93
CA LYS A 424 18.93 9.02 19.18
C LYS A 424 19.13 8.09 20.38
N ARG A 425 18.47 6.93 20.39
CA ARG A 425 18.72 5.88 21.40
C ARG A 425 20.09 5.22 21.18
N VAL A 426 20.48 5.01 19.92
CA VAL A 426 21.78 4.43 19.54
C VAL A 426 22.93 5.38 19.86
N LEU A 427 22.84 6.64 19.45
CA LEU A 427 23.85 7.68 19.68
C LEU A 427 23.24 8.87 20.45
N PRO A 428 23.13 8.82 21.79
CA PRO A 428 22.48 9.87 22.59
C PRO A 428 23.14 11.25 22.45
N ALA A 429 24.47 11.31 22.32
CA ALA A 429 25.22 12.55 22.09
C ALA A 429 25.23 12.96 20.60
N GLY A 430 24.91 12.04 19.69
CA GLY A 430 24.83 12.31 18.27
C GLY A 430 23.65 13.21 17.94
N GLU A 431 23.87 14.12 16.99
CA GLU A 431 22.84 14.97 16.41
C GLU A 431 22.86 14.79 14.90
N LEU A 432 21.71 14.43 14.34
CA LEU A 432 21.52 14.23 12.91
C LEU A 432 21.40 15.61 12.26
N LYS A 433 22.44 16.02 11.51
CA LYS A 433 22.55 17.36 10.90
C LYS A 433 22.63 17.29 9.40
N LEU A 434 22.03 18.26 8.71
CA LEU A 434 22.18 18.43 7.27
C LEU A 434 23.67 18.55 6.91
N LEU A 435 24.12 17.76 5.93
CA LEU A 435 25.50 17.79 5.47
C LEU A 435 25.77 19.10 4.70
N PRO A 436 26.89 19.79 4.96
CA PRO A 436 27.23 21.00 4.23
C PRO A 436 27.51 20.69 2.75
N PRO A 437 27.33 21.66 1.83
CA PRO A 437 27.62 21.46 0.39
C PRO A 437 29.06 21.00 0.09
N GLY A 438 30.02 21.35 0.95
CA GLY A 438 31.42 20.91 0.87
C GLY A 438 31.70 19.52 1.45
N SER A 439 30.68 18.81 1.94
CA SER A 439 30.86 17.45 2.50
C SER A 439 31.53 16.52 1.48
N PRO A 440 32.50 15.66 1.89
CA PRO A 440 33.16 14.68 1.02
C PRO A 440 32.18 13.79 0.25
N VAL A 441 31.01 13.48 0.84
CA VAL A 441 29.91 12.71 0.22
C VAL A 441 29.37 13.37 -1.07
N TYR A 442 29.60 14.67 -1.27
CA TYR A 442 29.16 15.37 -2.47
C TYR A 442 30.27 15.61 -3.50
N GLN A 443 31.52 15.22 -3.20
CA GLN A 443 32.68 15.58 -4.03
C GLN A 443 33.08 14.47 -5.00
N ARG A 444 32.96 13.19 -4.62
CA ARG A 444 33.53 12.07 -5.38
C ARG A 444 32.64 10.81 -5.33
N PRO A 445 32.62 10.00 -6.41
CA PRO A 445 33.23 10.27 -7.72
C PRO A 445 32.50 11.35 -8.52
N PHE A 446 31.25 11.66 -8.18
CA PHE A 446 30.49 12.73 -8.83
C PHE A 446 30.55 14.01 -8.00
N GLN A 447 30.83 15.14 -8.64
CA GLN A 447 30.69 16.46 -8.02
C GLN A 447 29.20 16.86 -8.03
N ILE A 448 28.56 16.89 -6.86
CA ILE A 448 27.13 17.16 -6.69
C ILE A 448 26.94 18.47 -5.94
N THR A 449 26.58 19.52 -6.66
CA THR A 449 26.22 20.83 -6.07
C THR A 449 24.71 21.04 -6.03
N THR A 450 23.99 20.46 -6.99
CA THR A 450 22.54 20.47 -7.10
C THR A 450 22.02 19.11 -7.55
N VAL A 451 20.75 18.84 -7.26
CA VAL A 451 20.04 17.60 -7.58
C VAL A 451 18.64 17.90 -8.07
N ASN A 452 18.09 17.03 -8.91
CA ASN A 452 16.68 17.04 -9.26
C ASN A 452 15.89 16.13 -8.33
N TYR A 453 14.63 16.51 -8.13
CA TYR A 453 13.68 15.74 -7.34
C TYR A 453 12.51 15.28 -8.21
N THR A 454 11.80 14.27 -7.71
CA THR A 454 10.53 13.80 -8.26
C THR A 454 9.49 14.92 -8.41
N ALA A 455 8.54 14.73 -9.34
CA ALA A 455 7.47 15.70 -9.59
C ALA A 455 6.66 16.05 -8.33
N MET A 456 6.45 15.10 -7.42
CA MET A 456 5.73 15.33 -6.16
C MET A 456 6.48 16.32 -5.25
N VAL A 457 7.80 16.20 -5.15
CA VAL A 457 8.63 17.11 -4.35
C VAL A 457 8.67 18.49 -5.01
N LYS A 458 8.88 18.54 -6.33
CA LYS A 458 8.90 19.83 -7.06
C LYS A 458 7.56 20.54 -7.06
N ALA A 459 6.44 19.82 -7.05
CA ALA A 459 5.11 20.42 -6.89
C ALA A 459 4.93 21.05 -5.50
N ALA A 460 5.52 20.48 -4.46
CA ALA A 460 5.47 21.02 -3.10
C ALA A 460 6.49 22.15 -2.87
N ASN A 461 7.68 22.04 -3.45
CA ASN A 461 8.74 23.03 -3.37
C ASN A 461 9.52 23.13 -4.70
N PRO A 462 9.09 24.00 -5.64
CA PRO A 462 9.71 24.13 -6.95
C PRO A 462 11.17 24.60 -6.89
N ALA A 463 11.54 25.40 -5.89
CA ALA A 463 12.87 25.96 -5.74
C ALA A 463 13.89 24.96 -5.15
N LEU A 464 13.43 23.84 -4.58
CA LEU A 464 14.33 22.85 -4.00
C LEU A 464 15.21 22.18 -5.08
N ASN A 465 16.52 22.33 -4.92
CA ASN A 465 17.55 21.72 -5.77
C ASN A 465 18.84 21.37 -5.01
N ALA A 466 18.94 21.64 -3.70
CA ALA A 466 20.07 21.23 -2.88
C ALA A 466 19.89 19.78 -2.40
N PRO A 467 20.95 18.96 -2.28
CA PRO A 467 20.85 17.62 -1.70
C PRO A 467 20.51 17.69 -0.20
N MET A 468 19.59 16.84 0.25
CA MET A 468 19.10 16.79 1.63
C MET A 468 19.54 15.50 2.33
N LEU A 469 20.86 15.28 2.40
CA LEU A 469 21.44 14.25 3.25
C LEU A 469 21.77 14.85 4.62
N GLU A 470 21.47 14.11 5.66
CA GLU A 470 21.87 14.38 7.03
C GLU A 470 22.88 13.34 7.50
N GLY A 471 23.62 13.62 8.56
CA GLY A 471 24.48 12.61 9.15
C GLY A 471 24.93 12.89 10.57
N ILE A 472 25.59 11.89 11.15
CA ILE A 472 26.17 11.93 12.50
C ILE A 472 27.64 11.53 12.40
N THR A 473 28.50 12.38 12.93
CA THR A 473 29.93 12.08 13.04
C THR A 473 30.17 11.21 14.28
N VAL A 474 30.87 10.09 14.11
CA VAL A 474 31.30 9.15 15.14
C VAL A 474 32.81 9.02 15.03
N ALA A 475 33.54 9.26 16.13
CA ALA A 475 35.00 9.20 16.17
C ALA A 475 35.73 9.99 15.04
N GLY A 476 35.18 11.14 14.64
CA GLY A 476 35.76 12.01 13.60
C GLY A 476 35.36 11.67 12.16
N GLN A 477 34.61 10.60 11.93
CA GLN A 477 34.14 10.18 10.61
C GLN A 477 32.60 10.16 10.53
N LEU A 478 32.03 10.25 9.32
CA LEU A 478 30.58 10.25 9.14
C LEU A 478 30.03 8.82 9.22
N GLY A 479 29.80 8.34 10.44
CA GLY A 479 29.33 6.97 10.70
C GLY A 479 27.85 6.75 10.37
N VAL A 480 27.03 7.80 10.32
CA VAL A 480 25.62 7.71 9.91
C VAL A 480 25.34 8.69 8.78
N ILE A 481 24.77 8.20 7.68
CA ILE A 481 24.29 8.99 6.55
C ILE A 481 22.82 8.68 6.35
N TYR A 482 21.98 9.71 6.39
CA TYR A 482 20.54 9.56 6.33
C TYR A 482 19.90 10.47 5.29
N SER A 483 18.85 10.00 4.62
CA SER A 483 17.96 10.88 3.87
C SER A 483 16.48 10.64 4.20
N SER A 484 15.78 11.70 4.55
CA SER A 484 14.32 11.70 4.68
C SER A 484 13.60 11.72 3.33
N MET A 485 14.32 12.03 2.25
CA MET A 485 13.84 11.90 0.88
C MET A 485 14.22 10.52 0.34
N GLY A 486 13.30 9.88 -0.40
CA GLY A 486 13.52 8.55 -0.94
C GLY A 486 14.71 8.50 -1.90
N LEU A 487 15.71 7.68 -1.58
CA LEU A 487 16.85 7.38 -2.46
C LEU A 487 16.59 6.11 -3.26
N ALA A 488 16.09 5.07 -2.59
CA ALA A 488 16.02 3.73 -3.19
C ALA A 488 14.98 3.61 -4.30
N SER A 489 13.93 4.42 -4.27
CA SER A 489 12.97 4.49 -5.38
C SER A 489 13.64 4.98 -6.68
N GLY A 490 14.62 5.90 -6.59
CA GLY A 490 15.43 6.32 -7.73
C GLY A 490 16.45 5.26 -8.15
N TRP A 491 16.96 4.47 -7.20
CA TRP A 491 17.82 3.32 -7.51
C TRP A 491 17.05 2.19 -8.22
N GLU A 492 15.79 1.96 -7.88
CA GLU A 492 14.93 0.98 -8.57
C GLU A 492 14.73 1.34 -10.04
N GLN A 493 14.74 2.64 -10.37
CA GLN A 493 14.43 3.17 -11.70
C GLN A 493 13.05 2.71 -12.20
N LEU A 494 12.12 2.56 -11.26
CA LEU A 494 10.73 2.20 -11.52
C LEU A 494 9.86 3.41 -11.25
N GLY A 495 9.01 3.77 -12.21
CA GLY A 495 8.09 4.91 -12.09
C GLY A 495 7.09 4.72 -10.95
N LEU A 496 7.42 5.21 -9.76
CA LEU A 496 6.59 5.15 -8.57
C LEU A 496 5.77 6.44 -8.43
N ALA A 497 4.45 6.32 -8.57
CA ALA A 497 3.55 7.43 -8.33
C ALA A 497 3.61 7.88 -6.86
N TYR A 498 3.49 9.19 -6.64
CA TYR A 498 3.54 9.81 -5.30
C TYR A 498 4.87 9.61 -4.55
N ASN A 499 5.92 9.16 -5.21
CA ASN A 499 7.26 9.10 -4.63
C ASN A 499 7.71 10.51 -4.20
N ARG A 500 8.13 10.66 -2.94
CA ARG A 500 8.83 11.84 -2.45
C ARG A 500 10.32 11.52 -2.31
N GLY A 501 11.03 11.68 -3.40
CA GLY A 501 12.45 11.36 -3.47
C GLY A 501 13.21 12.14 -4.52
N TYR A 502 14.48 11.78 -4.67
CA TYR A 502 15.36 12.30 -5.71
C TYR A 502 14.95 11.74 -7.08
N ALA A 503 15.29 12.45 -8.15
CA ALA A 503 15.20 11.91 -9.50
C ALA A 503 16.22 10.77 -9.69
N ASP A 504 15.90 9.78 -10.52
CA ASP A 504 16.65 8.51 -10.64
C ASP A 504 18.15 8.71 -10.83
N THR A 505 18.57 9.56 -11.77
CA THR A 505 19.98 9.85 -12.05
C THR A 505 20.71 10.44 -10.84
N ASP A 506 20.09 11.38 -10.15
CA ASP A 506 20.69 12.06 -8.99
C ASP A 506 20.70 11.13 -7.77
N ALA A 507 19.67 10.30 -7.58
CA ALA A 507 19.63 9.27 -6.56
C ALA A 507 20.79 8.27 -6.73
N LEU A 508 21.05 7.82 -7.96
CA LEU A 508 22.14 6.89 -8.26
C LEU A 508 23.52 7.53 -8.03
N ARG A 509 23.73 8.77 -8.48
CA ARG A 509 24.98 9.50 -8.24
C ARG A 509 25.25 9.70 -6.76
N LEU A 510 24.23 10.13 -6.00
CA LEU A 510 24.32 10.24 -4.54
C LEU A 510 24.64 8.88 -3.92
N GLY A 511 23.95 7.80 -4.33
CA GLY A 511 24.20 6.45 -3.83
C GLY A 511 25.64 5.99 -4.07
N VAL A 512 26.21 6.24 -5.27
CA VAL A 512 27.61 5.90 -5.57
C VAL A 512 28.56 6.69 -4.67
N ASN A 513 28.35 7.99 -4.52
CA ASN A 513 29.20 8.81 -3.67
C ASN A 513 29.13 8.39 -2.20
N ILE A 514 27.92 8.12 -1.68
CA ILE A 514 27.72 7.66 -0.30
C ILE A 514 28.49 6.36 -0.05
N ILE A 515 28.37 5.38 -0.96
CA ILE A 515 29.10 4.10 -0.82
C ILE A 515 30.60 4.30 -0.97
N THR A 516 31.03 5.15 -1.90
CA THR A 516 32.46 5.43 -2.10
C THR A 516 33.05 6.10 -0.86
N TYR A 517 32.34 7.06 -0.25
CA TYR A 517 32.73 7.66 1.01
C TYR A 517 32.90 6.61 2.10
N ALA A 518 31.89 5.75 2.30
CA ALA A 518 31.88 4.70 3.31
C ALA A 518 32.97 3.63 3.15
N MET A 519 33.59 3.53 1.96
CA MET A 519 34.67 2.58 1.67
C MET A 519 36.07 3.22 1.69
N THR A 520 36.16 4.54 1.79
CA THR A 520 37.44 5.28 1.67
C THR A 520 37.81 6.07 2.91
N HIS A 521 36.88 6.21 3.85
CA HIS A 521 37.05 6.84 5.15
C HIS A 521 36.55 5.84 6.17
#